data_AF-A0A1B4LEK2-F1
#
_entry.id   AF-A0A1B4LEK2-F1
#
_cell.length_a   1.000
_cell.length_b   1.000
_cell.length_c   1.000
_cell.angle_alpha   90.00
_cell.angle_beta   90.00
_cell.angle_gamma   90.00
#
_symmetry.space_group_name_H-M   'P 1'
#
loop_
_entity.id
_entity.type
_entity.pdbx_description
1 polymer ?
#
loop_
_entity_poly.entity_id
_entity_poly.type
_entity_poly.pdbx_seq_one_letter_code
_entity_poly.pdbx_strand_id
1 'polypeptide(L)'
;MLVFLDTEYTGLGQPTPKLISLGMVTEDGRREFYVELEDTWKPEDCSAFVQREVLPLLSGSAMSLLQARLSLLAWFAASPRVVRAACDSMTDFRFLLEMLGESKPLNLAAVPFDLRPLIDTSVYHDAVMAHYSTDDREHHALVDARAYRKGWLAWMDARKAKPLHADDR
;
A
#
# COMPACT_ATOMS: atom_id res chain seq x y z
N MET A 1 -13.70 -6.20 2.41
CA MET A 1 -13.28 -5.15 1.46
C MET A 1 -11.77 -5.16 1.43
N LEU A 2 -11.16 -5.04 0.25
CA LEU A 2 -9.72 -4.81 0.14
C LEU A 2 -9.38 -3.34 0.45
N VAL A 3 -8.22 -3.14 1.06
CA VAL A 3 -7.56 -1.85 1.16
C VAL A 3 -6.16 -2.03 0.60
N PHE A 4 -5.88 -1.38 -0.52
CA PHE A 4 -4.58 -1.43 -1.16
C PHE A 4 -3.62 -0.63 -0.31
N LEU A 5 -2.48 -1.24 -0.01
CA LEU A 5 -1.45 -0.74 0.89
C LEU A 5 -0.13 -0.73 0.13
N ASP A 6 0.59 0.36 0.31
CA ASP A 6 2.01 0.45 -0.04
C ASP A 6 2.75 1.23 1.06
N THR A 7 4.05 0.98 1.22
CA THR A 7 4.89 1.68 2.19
C THR A 7 6.26 2.02 1.62
N GLU A 8 6.74 3.20 1.99
CA GLU A 8 8.12 3.62 1.72
C GLU A 8 8.95 3.53 2.99
N TYR A 9 10.19 3.07 2.88
CA TYR A 9 11.08 2.83 4.03
C TYR A 9 12.55 3.04 3.67
N THR A 10 13.40 3.16 4.70
CA THR A 10 14.81 3.60 4.56
C THR A 10 15.66 2.76 3.60
N GLY A 11 15.29 1.51 3.31
CA GLY A 11 15.89 0.78 2.21
C GLY A 11 15.60 -0.72 2.24
N LEU A 12 15.44 -1.30 1.05
CA LEU A 12 15.29 -2.73 0.87
C LEU A 12 16.58 -3.48 1.26
N GLY A 13 16.43 -4.59 1.99
CA GLY A 13 17.55 -5.44 2.41
C GLY A 13 18.39 -4.87 3.57
N GLN A 14 18.04 -3.70 4.12
CA GLN A 14 18.64 -3.23 5.36
C GLN A 14 18.27 -4.16 6.53
N PRO A 15 19.15 -4.37 7.53
CA PRO A 15 18.83 -5.20 8.69
C PRO A 15 17.65 -4.66 9.52
N THR A 16 17.52 -3.34 9.60
CA THR A 16 16.50 -2.64 10.39
C THR A 16 15.91 -1.49 9.58
N PRO A 17 15.11 -1.77 8.53
CA PRO A 17 14.50 -0.73 7.72
C PRO A 17 13.44 0.00 8.56
N LYS A 18 13.36 1.33 8.42
CA LYS A 18 12.43 2.17 9.16
C LYS A 18 11.38 2.74 8.22
N LEU A 19 10.13 2.78 8.65
CA LEU A 19 9.01 3.32 7.88
C LEU A 19 9.19 4.83 7.66
N ILE A 20 9.05 5.27 6.42
CA ILE A 20 9.06 6.67 5.99
C ILE A 20 7.62 7.14 5.75
N SER A 21 6.87 6.43 4.91
CA SER A 21 5.48 6.79 4.60
C SER A 21 4.60 5.56 4.39
N LEU A 22 3.30 5.72 4.59
CA LEU A 22 2.30 4.67 4.40
C LEU A 22 1.11 5.24 3.63
N GLY A 23 0.73 4.55 2.54
CA GLY A 23 -0.39 4.90 1.69
C GLY A 23 -1.43 3.79 1.66
N MET A 24 -2.71 4.17 1.73
CA MET A 24 -3.82 3.23 1.62
C MET A 24 -4.98 3.79 0.82
N VAL A 25 -5.65 2.94 0.04
CA VAL A 25 -6.91 3.26 -0.65
C VAL A 25 -7.90 2.09 -0.59
N THR A 26 -9.16 2.37 -0.31
CA THR A 26 -10.22 1.35 -0.30
C THR A 26 -10.52 0.82 -1.69
N GLU A 27 -10.99 -0.42 -1.77
CA GLU A 27 -11.44 -1.08 -3.01
C GLU A 27 -12.41 -0.22 -3.83
N ASP A 28 -13.35 0.47 -3.19
CA ASP A 28 -14.31 1.38 -3.84
C ASP A 28 -13.71 2.76 -4.20
N GLY A 29 -12.49 3.05 -3.76
CA GLY A 29 -11.77 4.30 -4.00
C GLY A 29 -12.31 5.51 -3.23
N ARG A 30 -13.23 5.31 -2.28
CA ARG A 30 -13.89 6.41 -1.56
C ARG A 30 -13.08 6.94 -0.38
N ARG A 31 -12.17 6.14 0.16
CA ARG A 31 -11.37 6.51 1.33
C ARG A 31 -9.91 6.24 1.05
N GLU A 32 -9.12 7.24 1.40
CA GLU A 32 -7.67 7.18 1.33
C GLU A 32 -7.09 7.50 2.70
N PHE A 33 -5.87 7.03 2.93
CA PHE A 33 -5.06 7.40 4.08
C PHE A 33 -3.62 7.54 3.59
N TYR A 34 -2.97 8.63 3.93
CA TYR A 34 -1.56 8.85 3.63
C TYR A 34 -0.92 9.59 4.79
N VAL A 35 0.28 9.16 5.16
CA VAL A 35 1.06 9.78 6.22
C VAL A 35 2.54 9.56 5.99
N GLU A 36 3.32 10.57 6.39
CA GLU A 36 4.78 10.55 6.43
C GLU A 36 5.21 10.67 7.90
N LEU A 37 6.20 9.88 8.32
CA LEU A 37 6.73 9.91 9.67
C LEU A 37 7.91 10.88 9.77
N GLU A 38 8.05 11.60 10.88
CA GLU A 38 9.15 12.57 11.08
C GLU A 38 10.16 12.19 12.17
N ASP A 39 9.79 11.30 13.09
CA ASP A 39 10.53 11.08 14.35
C ASP A 39 11.14 9.68 14.49
N THR A 40 10.93 8.79 13.51
CA THR A 40 11.42 7.40 13.55
C THR A 40 12.58 7.11 12.62
N TRP A 41 12.95 8.01 11.72
CA TRP A 41 14.02 7.82 10.74
C TRP A 41 14.71 9.15 10.42
N LYS A 42 15.88 9.08 9.80
CA LYS A 42 16.62 10.25 9.30
C LYS A 42 17.08 10.02 7.86
N PRO A 43 17.33 11.07 7.07
CA PRO A 43 17.89 10.92 5.73
C PRO A 43 19.16 10.07 5.67
N GLU A 44 19.99 10.12 6.71
CA GLU A 44 21.22 9.30 6.82
C GLU A 44 20.95 7.79 6.97
N ASP A 45 19.77 7.40 7.44
CA ASP A 45 19.35 5.99 7.48
C ASP A 45 19.02 5.46 6.07
N CYS A 46 18.76 6.36 5.11
CA CYS A 46 18.22 6.01 3.80
C CYS A 46 19.30 5.53 2.83
N SER A 47 19.00 4.45 2.11
CA SER A 47 19.79 4.01 0.96
C SER A 47 19.89 5.09 -0.12
N ALA A 48 20.91 5.01 -0.98
CA ALA A 48 21.09 5.94 -2.09
C ALA A 48 19.91 5.92 -3.09
N PHE A 49 19.19 4.80 -3.19
CA PHE A 49 17.96 4.71 -3.97
C PHE A 49 16.86 5.55 -3.33
N VAL A 50 16.56 5.33 -2.05
CA VAL A 50 15.50 6.04 -1.31
C VAL A 50 15.76 7.55 -1.29
N GLN A 51 17.01 7.98 -1.10
CA GLN A 51 17.35 9.41 -1.15
C GLN A 51 17.06 10.06 -2.51
N ARG A 52 17.14 9.29 -3.60
CA ARG A 52 16.98 9.79 -4.97
C ARG A 52 15.55 9.67 -5.49
N GLU A 53 14.88 8.57 -5.21
CA GLU A 53 13.57 8.24 -5.80
C GLU A 53 12.40 8.47 -4.84
N VAL A 54 12.60 8.32 -3.53
CA VAL A 54 11.50 8.37 -2.54
C VAL A 54 11.42 9.72 -1.86
N LEU A 55 12.52 10.18 -1.25
CA LEU A 55 12.53 11.41 -0.46
C LEU A 55 12.05 12.65 -1.23
N PRO A 56 12.37 12.82 -2.53
CA PRO A 56 11.87 13.97 -3.30
C PRO A 56 10.35 13.94 -3.55
N LEU A 57 9.70 12.79 -3.39
CA LEU A 57 8.26 12.62 -3.63
C LEU A 57 7.40 12.92 -2.39
N LEU A 58 8.02 13.01 -1.22
CA LEU A 58 7.34 13.39 0.02
C LEU A 58 6.70 14.78 -0.14
N SER A 59 5.42 14.88 0.19
CA SER A 59 4.58 16.06 -0.06
C SER A 59 3.50 16.30 0.99
N GLY A 60 3.34 15.38 1.94
CA GLY A 60 2.38 15.43 3.03
C GLY A 60 2.89 16.22 4.23
N SER A 61 1.99 16.48 5.18
CA SER A 61 2.39 16.95 6.50
C SER A 61 2.95 15.76 7.29
N ALA A 62 4.24 15.83 7.61
CA ALA A 62 4.88 14.83 8.43
C ALA A 62 4.27 14.82 9.85
N MET A 63 4.23 13.64 10.46
CA MET A 63 3.65 13.41 11.79
C MET A 63 4.58 12.53 12.62
N SER A 64 4.53 12.72 13.94
CA SER A 64 5.12 11.73 14.85
C SER A 64 4.44 10.37 14.68
N LEU A 65 5.16 9.28 14.97
CA LEU A 65 4.61 7.93 14.98
C LEU A 65 3.34 7.83 15.83
N LEU A 66 3.29 8.53 16.96
CA LEU A 66 2.13 8.53 17.85
C LEU A 66 0.89 9.16 17.18
N GLN A 67 1.04 10.33 16.57
CA GLN A 67 -0.07 11.01 15.87
C GLN A 67 -0.54 10.20 14.67
N ALA A 68 0.40 9.65 13.91
CA ALA A 68 0.12 8.83 12.75
C ALA A 68 -0.64 7.56 13.14
N ARG A 69 -0.23 6.89 14.23
CA ARG A 69 -0.94 5.73 14.80
C ARG A 69 -2.37 6.06 15.20
N LEU A 70 -2.58 7.16 15.94
CA LEU A 70 -3.93 7.56 16.37
C LEU A 70 -4.84 7.85 15.17
N SER A 71 -4.31 8.52 14.15
CA SER A 71 -5.03 8.82 12.91
C SER A 71 -5.38 7.53 12.14
N LEU A 72 -4.45 6.58 12.06
CA LEU A 72 -4.65 5.28 11.43
C LEU A 72 -5.72 4.45 12.15
N LEU A 73 -5.69 4.42 13.49
CA LEU A 73 -6.69 3.72 14.31
C LEU A 73 -8.10 4.32 14.09
N ALA A 74 -8.20 5.65 14.10
CA ALA A 74 -9.45 6.34 13.80
C ALA A 74 -9.95 6.02 12.38
N TRP A 75 -9.04 5.93 11.41
CA TRP A 75 -9.37 5.55 10.04
C TRP A 75 -9.94 4.12 9.96
N PHE A 76 -9.35 3.15 10.67
CA PHE A 76 -9.91 1.80 10.71
C PHE A 76 -11.26 1.75 11.44
N ALA A 77 -11.40 2.47 12.57
CA ALA A 77 -12.64 2.51 13.33
C ALA A 77 -13.84 3.08 12.53
N ALA A 78 -13.57 3.99 11.58
CA ALA A 78 -14.59 4.53 10.69
C ALA A 78 -15.09 3.52 9.62
N SER A 79 -14.47 2.34 9.48
CA SER A 79 -14.95 1.27 8.60
C SER A 79 -15.72 0.21 9.41
N PRO A 80 -17.06 0.09 9.28
CA PRO A 80 -17.81 -0.93 10.01
C PRO A 80 -17.62 -2.35 9.47
N ARG A 81 -16.88 -2.52 8.38
CA ARG A 81 -16.67 -3.80 7.69
C ARG A 81 -15.26 -4.31 7.90
N VAL A 82 -15.10 -5.64 7.83
CA VAL A 82 -13.79 -6.29 7.77
C VAL A 82 -13.01 -5.80 6.55
N VAL A 83 -11.78 -5.36 6.82
CA VAL A 83 -10.77 -4.89 5.89
C VAL A 83 -9.68 -5.93 5.79
N ARG A 84 -9.22 -6.21 4.57
CA ARG A 84 -8.01 -7.00 4.31
C ARG A 84 -7.04 -6.12 3.52
N ALA A 85 -5.85 -5.89 4.06
CA ALA A 85 -4.80 -5.18 3.35
C ALA A 85 -4.40 -5.97 2.10
N ALA A 86 -4.26 -5.31 0.95
CA ALA A 86 -3.77 -5.89 -0.29
C ALA A 86 -2.45 -5.20 -0.63
N CYS A 87 -1.36 -5.97 -0.65
CA CYS A 87 0.00 -5.49 -0.88
C CYS A 87 0.79 -6.57 -1.62
N ASP A 88 1.86 -6.16 -2.28
CA ASP A 88 2.79 -7.05 -2.97
C ASP A 88 4.04 -7.38 -2.13
N SER A 89 4.23 -6.74 -0.98
CA SER A 89 5.27 -7.11 -0.03
C SER A 89 4.73 -7.42 1.37
N MET A 90 5.24 -8.50 1.97
CA MET A 90 5.01 -8.77 3.39
C MET A 90 5.70 -7.74 4.29
N THR A 91 6.68 -7.02 3.76
CA THR A 91 7.30 -5.88 4.44
C THR A 91 6.28 -4.76 4.68
N ASP A 92 5.45 -4.42 3.69
CA ASP A 92 4.45 -3.35 3.84
C ASP A 92 3.41 -3.74 4.90
N PHE A 93 2.94 -4.98 4.84
CA PHE A 93 2.01 -5.48 5.85
C PHE A 93 2.63 -5.47 7.26
N ARG A 94 3.90 -5.83 7.38
CA ARG A 94 4.63 -5.73 8.65
C ARG A 94 4.69 -4.28 9.15
N PHE A 95 5.02 -3.32 8.29
CA PHE A 95 5.05 -1.91 8.67
C PHE A 95 3.67 -1.37 9.09
N LEU A 96 2.59 -1.79 8.42
CA LEU A 96 1.23 -1.49 8.86
C LEU A 96 0.98 -2.00 10.29
N LEU A 97 1.38 -3.24 10.59
CA LEU A 97 1.20 -3.81 11.92
C LEU A 97 2.07 -3.12 12.98
N GLU A 98 3.31 -2.75 12.65
CA GLU A 98 4.20 -1.99 13.54
C GLU A 98 3.64 -0.59 13.84
N MET A 99 3.09 0.08 12.83
CA MET A 99 2.43 1.36 12.97
C MET A 99 1.22 1.28 13.91
N LEU A 100 0.42 0.23 13.79
CA LEU A 100 -0.73 -0.03 14.68
C LEU A 100 -0.30 -0.41 16.11
N GLY A 101 0.89 -1.00 16.26
CA GLY A 101 1.41 -1.48 17.54
C GLY A 101 0.52 -2.55 18.16
N GLU A 102 0.31 -2.46 19.48
CA GLU A 102 -0.55 -3.39 20.22
C GLU A 102 -2.05 -3.15 19.98
N SER A 103 -2.43 -1.98 19.50
CA SER A 103 -3.83 -1.56 19.32
C SER A 103 -4.44 -2.01 18.00
N LYS A 104 -4.26 -3.28 17.62
CA LYS A 104 -4.71 -3.77 16.30
C LYS A 104 -6.24 -3.64 16.14
N PRO A 105 -6.74 -3.02 15.05
CA PRO A 105 -8.16 -2.89 14.80
C PRO A 105 -8.83 -4.26 14.65
N LEU A 106 -9.97 -4.45 15.31
CA LEU A 106 -10.73 -5.72 15.25
C LEU A 106 -11.23 -6.06 13.84
N ASN A 107 -11.39 -5.05 12.99
CA ASN A 107 -11.85 -5.21 11.61
C ASN A 107 -10.70 -5.44 10.62
N LEU A 108 -9.43 -5.46 11.05
CA LEU A 108 -8.31 -5.79 10.16
C LEU A 108 -8.06 -7.30 10.15
N ALA A 109 -8.13 -7.91 8.97
CA ALA A 109 -7.80 -9.32 8.79
C ALA A 109 -6.32 -9.60 9.12
N ALA A 110 -6.06 -10.73 9.76
CA ALA A 110 -4.72 -11.12 10.20
C ALA A 110 -3.73 -11.42 9.07
N VAL A 111 -4.23 -11.73 7.86
CA VAL A 111 -3.43 -12.12 6.70
C VAL A 111 -3.76 -11.19 5.52
N PRO A 112 -2.77 -10.60 4.85
CA PRO A 112 -3.00 -9.71 3.71
C PRO A 112 -3.46 -10.52 2.49
N PHE A 113 -4.05 -9.83 1.53
CA PHE A 113 -4.23 -10.33 0.17
C PHE A 113 -2.92 -10.10 -0.58
N ASP A 114 -2.31 -11.18 -1.06
CA ASP A 114 -1.03 -11.14 -1.76
C ASP A 114 -1.25 -10.74 -3.22
N LEU A 115 -0.72 -9.57 -3.61
CA LEU A 115 -0.80 -9.06 -4.97
C LEU A 115 0.27 -9.63 -5.91
N ARG A 116 1.35 -10.26 -5.38
CA ARG A 116 2.47 -10.75 -6.20
C ARG A 116 2.05 -11.67 -7.35
N PRO A 117 1.10 -12.61 -7.18
CA PRO A 117 0.66 -13.45 -8.29
C PRO A 117 0.02 -12.68 -9.46
N LEU A 118 -0.37 -11.42 -9.25
CA LEU A 118 -0.99 -10.58 -10.27
C LEU A 118 0.03 -9.78 -11.07
N ILE A 119 1.21 -9.49 -10.50
CA ILE A 119 2.23 -8.59 -11.09
C ILE A 119 2.68 -9.08 -12.46
N ASP A 120 2.82 -10.39 -12.66
CA ASP A 120 3.24 -10.99 -13.92
C ASP A 120 2.10 -11.09 -14.97
N THR A 121 0.87 -10.69 -14.62
CA THR A 121 -0.23 -10.67 -15.59
C THR A 121 -0.18 -9.37 -16.38
N SER A 122 -0.24 -9.46 -17.72
CA SER A 122 -0.21 -8.27 -18.59
C SER A 122 -1.33 -7.29 -18.23
N VAL A 123 -2.54 -7.79 -17.93
CA VAL A 123 -3.69 -6.94 -17.56
C VAL A 123 -3.43 -6.10 -16.31
N TYR A 124 -2.81 -6.69 -15.28
CA TYR A 124 -2.47 -5.96 -14.06
C TYR A 124 -1.34 -4.96 -14.34
N HIS A 125 -0.26 -5.43 -14.98
CA HIS A 125 0.90 -4.62 -15.29
C HIS A 125 0.54 -3.40 -16.15
N ASP A 126 -0.19 -3.60 -17.25
CA ASP A 126 -0.61 -2.52 -18.16
C ASP A 126 -1.44 -1.47 -17.43
N ALA A 127 -2.33 -1.88 -16.52
CA ALA A 127 -3.16 -0.96 -15.74
C ALA A 127 -2.36 -0.18 -14.68
N VAL A 128 -1.34 -0.79 -14.08
CA VAL A 128 -0.39 -0.11 -13.17
C VAL A 128 0.44 0.91 -13.96
N MET A 129 1.06 0.51 -15.07
CA MET A 129 1.85 1.42 -15.91
C MET A 129 1.02 2.57 -16.51
N ALA A 130 -0.24 2.29 -16.86
CA ALA A 130 -1.17 3.33 -17.29
C ALA A 130 -1.47 4.34 -16.17
N HIS A 131 -1.48 3.92 -14.90
CA HIS A 131 -1.61 4.86 -13.78
C HIS A 131 -0.37 5.76 -13.67
N TYR A 132 0.83 5.18 -13.73
CA TYR A 132 2.08 5.95 -13.66
C TYR A 132 2.28 6.89 -14.85
N SER A 133 1.64 6.62 -15.99
CA SER A 133 1.61 7.56 -17.13
C SER A 133 0.79 8.83 -16.84
N THR A 134 -0.03 8.84 -15.78
CA THR A 134 -0.88 9.98 -15.37
C THR A 134 -0.43 10.65 -14.07
N ASP A 135 0.24 9.90 -13.20
CA ASP A 135 0.86 10.37 -11.97
C ASP A 135 2.21 9.64 -11.86
N ASP A 136 3.29 10.31 -12.25
CA ASP A 136 4.63 9.73 -12.46
C ASP A 136 5.43 9.53 -11.17
N ARG A 137 4.79 9.74 -10.01
CA ARG A 137 5.38 9.60 -8.68
C ARG A 137 5.35 8.15 -8.21
N GLU A 138 5.86 7.24 -9.03
CA GLU A 138 6.20 5.88 -8.58
C GLU A 138 7.16 5.99 -7.39
N HIS A 139 6.98 5.17 -6.35
CA HIS A 139 7.63 5.29 -5.03
C HIS A 139 7.07 6.39 -4.11
N HIS A 140 5.85 6.84 -4.39
CA HIS A 140 5.03 7.55 -3.43
C HIS A 140 3.94 6.61 -2.92
N ALA A 141 3.98 6.23 -1.65
CA ALA A 141 3.12 5.17 -1.11
C ALA A 141 1.62 5.28 -1.45
N LEU A 142 1.01 6.46 -1.44
CA LEU A 142 -0.40 6.59 -1.85
C LEU A 142 -0.62 6.40 -3.37
N VAL A 143 0.31 6.85 -4.20
CA VAL A 143 0.25 6.70 -5.66
C VAL A 143 0.39 5.23 -6.01
N ASP A 144 1.32 4.53 -5.39
CA ASP A 144 1.54 3.10 -5.62
C ASP A 144 0.34 2.27 -5.13
N ALA A 145 -0.23 2.59 -3.95
CA ALA A 145 -1.47 1.97 -3.49
C ALA A 145 -2.66 2.18 -4.46
N ARG A 146 -2.75 3.36 -5.09
CA ARG A 146 -3.75 3.64 -6.15
C ARG A 146 -3.45 2.84 -7.41
N ALA A 147 -2.19 2.69 -7.80
CA ALA A 147 -1.76 1.87 -8.93
C ALA A 147 -2.17 0.40 -8.73
N TYR A 148 -1.87 -0.16 -7.56
CA TYR A 148 -2.25 -1.53 -7.19
C TYR A 148 -3.76 -1.75 -7.25
N ARG A 149 -4.53 -0.76 -6.78
CA ARG A 149 -6.00 -0.78 -6.89
C ARG A 149 -6.44 -0.85 -8.35
N LYS A 150 -5.86 -0.03 -9.24
CA LYS A 150 -6.18 -0.01 -10.66
C LYS A 150 -5.83 -1.35 -11.33
N GLY A 151 -4.66 -1.90 -11.04
CA GLY A 151 -4.24 -3.22 -11.51
C GLY A 151 -5.22 -4.32 -11.09
N TRP A 152 -5.60 -4.34 -9.81
CA TRP A 152 -6.55 -5.34 -9.30
C TRP A 152 -7.93 -5.22 -9.92
N LEU A 153 -8.46 -4.00 -10.11
CA LEU A 153 -9.75 -3.79 -10.77
C LEU A 153 -9.74 -4.28 -12.21
N ALA A 154 -8.70 -3.95 -12.98
CA ALA A 154 -8.55 -4.41 -14.36
C ALA A 154 -8.50 -5.94 -14.44
N TRP A 155 -7.72 -6.57 -13.55
CA TRP A 155 -7.64 -8.02 -13.46
C TRP A 155 -9.00 -8.68 -13.11
N MET A 156 -9.72 -8.11 -12.15
CA MET A 156 -11.06 -8.59 -11.76
C MET A 156 -12.06 -8.50 -12.92
N ASP A 157 -12.05 -7.41 -13.66
CA ASP A 157 -12.95 -7.21 -14.79
C ASP A 157 -12.62 -8.16 -15.96
N ALA A 158 -11.33 -8.38 -16.25
CA ALA A 158 -10.90 -9.36 -17.24
C ALA A 158 -11.35 -10.79 -16.88
N ARG A 159 -11.38 -11.15 -15.60
CA ARG A 159 -11.88 -12.45 -15.13
C ARG A 159 -13.39 -12.58 -15.18
N LYS A 160 -14.15 -11.50 -14.94
CA LYS A 160 -15.61 -11.51 -15.11
C LYS A 160 -16.01 -11.63 -16.59
N ALA A 161 -15.23 -11.03 -17.48
CA ALA A 161 -15.44 -11.09 -18.93
C ALA A 161 -15.14 -12.48 -19.55
N LYS A 162 -14.44 -13.37 -18.82
CA LYS A 162 -14.23 -14.77 -19.18
C LYS A 162 -15.04 -15.67 -18.22
N PRO A 163 -16.31 -16.00 -18.52
CA PRO A 163 -17.04 -16.98 -17.73
C PRO A 163 -16.27 -18.30 -17.68
N LEU A 164 -16.32 -18.99 -16.54
CA LEU A 164 -15.86 -20.38 -16.39
C LEU A 164 -16.68 -21.29 -17.32
N HIS A 165 -16.34 -21.34 -18.59
CA HIS A 165 -16.74 -22.40 -19.51
C HIS A 165 -15.58 -22.67 -20.48
N ALA A 166 -14.61 -23.44 -20.01
CA ALA A 166 -13.78 -24.34 -20.80
C ALA A 166 -12.86 -25.10 -19.82
N ASP A 167 -13.40 -26.13 -19.19
CA ASP A 167 -12.72 -27.43 -19.05
C ASP A 167 -13.74 -28.41 -18.45
N ASP A 168 -14.61 -28.86 -19.35
CA ASP A 168 -15.24 -30.18 -19.27
C ASP A 168 -14.95 -30.83 -20.62
N ARG A 169 -13.78 -31.48 -20.71
CA ARG A 169 -13.51 -32.68 -21.53
C ARG A 169 -12.07 -33.17 -21.36
#